data_AF-A0A818EWC2-F1
#
_entry.id   AF-A0A818EWC2-F1
#
_cell.length_a   1.000
_cell.length_b   1.000
_cell.length_c   1.000
_cell.angle_alpha   90.00
_cell.angle_beta   90.00
_cell.angle_gamma   90.00
#
_symmetry.space_group_name_H-M   'P 1'
#
loop_
_entity.id
_entity.type
_entity.pdbx_description
1 polymer ?
#
loop_
_entity_poly.entity_id
_entity_poly.type
_entity_poly.pdbx_seq_one_letter_code
_entity_poly.pdbx_strand_id
1 'polypeptide(L)'
;DIDRVEKGIRQIEYNGLPVWLVIFPEGTRFNPINNKHAIQQSRLFAQEKGLLPFDNVLYPRTGATVAAIKALKHKLDAVYDITIMYNKTYDYDRQIRLPAPSMS
;
A
#
# COMPACT_ATOMS: atom_id res chain seq x y z
N ASP A 1 -12.00 1.12 5.13
CA ASP A 1 -12.08 1.87 6.39
C ASP A 1 -11.60 3.31 6.14
N ILE A 2 -12.40 4.04 5.36
CA ILE A 2 -12.10 5.43 4.97
C ILE A 2 -12.32 6.36 6.18
N ASP A 3 -13.33 6.05 6.99
CA ASP A 3 -13.68 6.78 8.20
C ASP A 3 -12.52 6.84 9.21
N ARG A 4 -11.77 5.75 9.37
CA ARG A 4 -10.55 5.76 10.21
C ARG A 4 -9.47 6.70 9.68
N VAL A 5 -9.27 6.75 8.36
CA VAL A 5 -8.29 7.65 7.72
C VAL A 5 -8.72 9.10 7.92
N GLU A 6 -9.98 9.42 7.67
CA GLU A 6 -10.51 10.78 7.87
C GLU A 6 -10.41 11.23 9.33
N LYS A 7 -10.75 10.35 10.28
CA LYS A 7 -10.62 10.65 11.72
C LYS A 7 -9.18 10.93 12.12
N GLY A 8 -8.23 10.13 11.62
CA GLY A 8 -6.80 10.34 11.86
C GLY A 8 -6.32 11.69 11.32
N ILE A 9 -6.75 12.06 10.11
CA ILE A 9 -6.39 13.33 9.48
C ILE A 9 -6.94 14.52 10.25
N ARG A 10 -8.21 14.47 10.70
CA ARG A 10 -8.79 15.56 11.52
C ARG A 10 -8.02 15.78 12.83
N GLN A 11 -7.53 14.70 13.44
CA GLN A 11 -6.71 14.82 14.65
C GLN A 11 -5.38 15.53 14.39
N ILE A 12 -4.75 15.22 13.24
CA ILE A 12 -3.53 15.89 12.78
C ILE A 12 -3.78 17.37 12.55
N GLU A 13 -4.88 17.71 11.85
CA GLU A 13 -5.27 19.10 11.61
C GLU A 13 -5.49 19.88 12.91
N TYR A 14 -6.18 19.28 13.88
CA TYR A 14 -6.43 19.90 15.18
C TYR A 14 -5.14 20.24 15.94
N ASN A 15 -4.13 19.36 15.85
CA ASN A 15 -2.87 19.55 16.55
C ASN A 15 -1.90 20.54 15.85
N GLY A 16 -2.14 20.87 14.57
CA GLY A 16 -1.31 21.81 13.81
C GLY A 16 0.15 21.38 13.60
N LEU A 17 0.45 20.09 13.82
CA LEU A 17 1.81 19.57 13.70
C LEU A 17 2.14 19.19 12.25
N PRO A 18 3.35 19.48 11.75
CA PRO A 18 3.81 18.93 10.49
C PRO A 18 3.95 17.41 10.63
N VAL A 19 3.35 16.65 9.72
CA VAL A 19 3.38 15.19 9.75
C VAL A 19 3.77 14.60 8.40
N TRP A 20 4.34 13.40 8.45
CA TRP A 20 4.54 12.55 7.29
C TRP A 20 3.47 11.46 7.31
N LEU A 21 2.64 11.40 6.27
CA LEU A 21 1.67 10.33 6.07
C LEU A 21 2.21 9.34 5.05
N VAL A 22 2.52 8.12 5.49
CA VAL A 22 2.99 7.04 4.62
C VAL A 22 1.81 6.12 4.31
N ILE A 23 1.53 5.93 3.03
CA ILE A 23 0.46 5.05 2.53
C ILE A 23 1.10 4.02 1.60
N PHE A 24 0.79 2.74 1.80
CA PHE A 24 1.19 1.65 0.91
C PHE A 24 -0.02 1.26 0.05
N PRO A 25 -0.20 1.83 -1.15
CA PRO A 25 -1.40 1.61 -1.96
C PRO A 25 -1.50 0.16 -2.46
N GLU A 26 -0.38 -0.51 -2.75
CA GLU A 26 -0.31 -1.95 -3.05
C GLU A 26 -0.54 -2.83 -1.80
N GLY A 27 -0.41 -2.23 -0.62
CA GLY A 27 -0.63 -2.83 0.69
C GLY A 27 0.50 -3.73 1.16
N THR A 28 0.58 -3.92 2.47
CA THR A 28 1.45 -4.91 3.14
C THR A 28 0.94 -6.34 3.01
N ARG A 29 -0.16 -6.54 2.30
CA ARG A 29 -0.89 -7.82 2.17
C ARG A 29 -0.31 -8.78 1.14
N PHE A 30 0.59 -8.31 0.27
CA PHE A 30 1.27 -9.21 -0.64
C PHE A 30 2.09 -10.21 0.18
N ASN A 31 1.63 -11.45 0.27
CA ASN A 31 2.36 -12.52 0.93
C ASN A 31 2.20 -13.83 0.13
N PRO A 32 3.24 -14.24 -0.61
CA PRO A 32 3.18 -15.43 -1.46
C PRO A 32 3.14 -16.73 -0.66
N ILE A 33 3.53 -16.70 0.62
CA ILE A 33 3.57 -17.88 1.49
C ILE A 33 2.24 -18.02 2.25
N ASN A 34 1.80 -16.98 2.95
CA ASN A 34 0.67 -17.03 3.88
C ASN A 34 -0.63 -16.40 3.35
N ASN A 35 -0.60 -15.66 2.23
CA ASN A 35 -1.78 -14.95 1.71
C ASN A 35 -1.92 -15.03 0.20
N LYS A 36 -1.90 -16.27 -0.34
CA LYS A 36 -2.10 -16.52 -1.78
C LYS A 36 -3.46 -16.01 -2.30
N HIS A 37 -4.48 -15.99 -1.44
CA HIS A 37 -5.80 -15.48 -1.78
C HIS A 37 -5.77 -14.00 -2.18
N ALA A 38 -4.98 -13.15 -1.50
CA ALA A 38 -4.85 -11.75 -1.88
C ALA A 38 -4.31 -11.55 -3.30
N ILE A 39 -3.35 -12.40 -3.71
CA ILE A 39 -2.77 -12.39 -5.06
C ILE A 39 -3.82 -12.80 -6.09
N GLN A 40 -4.56 -13.88 -5.83
CA GLN A 40 -5.62 -14.35 -6.72
C GLN A 40 -6.71 -13.29 -6.92
N GLN A 41 -7.16 -12.65 -5.84
CA GLN A 41 -8.16 -11.56 -5.91
C GLN A 41 -7.65 -10.36 -6.72
N SER A 42 -6.35 -10.03 -6.60
CA SER A 42 -5.74 -8.97 -7.41
C SER A 42 -5.71 -9.33 -8.89
N ARG A 43 -5.43 -10.60 -9.23
CA ARG A 43 -5.45 -11.07 -10.62
C ARG A 43 -6.86 -11.06 -11.21
N LEU A 44 -7.87 -11.52 -10.46
CA LEU A 44 -9.27 -11.48 -10.89
C LEU A 44 -9.71 -10.04 -11.15
N PHE A 45 -9.40 -9.12 -10.24
CA PHE A 45 -9.66 -7.70 -10.44
C PHE A 45 -9.01 -7.16 -11.73
N ALA A 46 -7.76 -7.53 -12.01
CA ALA A 46 -7.08 -7.12 -13.23
C ALA A 46 -7.80 -7.64 -14.48
N GLN A 47 -8.14 -8.92 -14.50
CA GLN A 47 -8.85 -9.58 -15.60
C GLN A 47 -10.21 -8.94 -15.86
N GLU A 48 -11.02 -8.72 -14.81
CA GLU A 48 -12.33 -8.07 -14.90
C GLU A 48 -12.25 -6.64 -15.45
N LYS A 49 -11.12 -5.96 -15.24
CA LYS A 49 -10.86 -4.59 -15.73
C LYS A 49 -10.10 -4.54 -17.04
N GLY A 50 -9.78 -5.69 -17.66
CA GLY A 50 -8.98 -5.75 -18.89
C GLY A 50 -7.54 -5.29 -18.70
N LEU A 51 -7.01 -5.38 -17.49
CA LEU A 51 -5.66 -4.99 -17.11
C LEU A 51 -4.74 -6.22 -17.05
N LEU A 52 -3.43 -6.00 -17.23
CA LEU A 52 -2.42 -7.05 -17.17
C LEU A 52 -2.24 -7.56 -15.72
N PRO A 53 -2.49 -8.83 -15.39
CA PRO A 53 -2.28 -9.33 -14.04
C PRO A 53 -0.83 -9.17 -13.58
N PHE A 54 -0.64 -8.74 -12.33
CA PHE A 54 0.68 -8.62 -11.70
C PHE A 54 0.98 -9.84 -10.81
N ASP A 55 2.25 -10.25 -10.82
CA ASP A 55 2.73 -11.43 -10.08
C ASP A 55 3.57 -11.08 -8.86
N ASN A 56 4.28 -9.95 -8.91
CA ASN A 56 5.22 -9.53 -7.88
C ASN A 56 4.63 -8.50 -6.91
N VAL A 57 3.50 -7.88 -7.27
CA VAL A 57 2.79 -6.88 -6.48
C VAL A 57 1.29 -7.05 -6.67
N LEU A 58 0.49 -6.51 -5.74
CA LEU A 58 -0.95 -6.42 -5.92
C LEU A 58 -1.28 -5.11 -6.66
N TYR A 59 -2.42 -5.09 -7.34
CA TYR A 59 -2.97 -3.84 -7.87
C TYR A 59 -3.28 -2.87 -6.72
N PRO A 60 -2.84 -1.60 -6.83
CA PRO A 60 -3.00 -0.62 -5.77
C PRO A 60 -4.47 -0.36 -5.46
N ARG A 61 -4.81 -0.41 -4.17
CA ARG A 61 -6.11 0.02 -3.64
C ARG A 61 -6.02 1.50 -3.28
N THR A 62 -6.38 2.36 -4.22
CA THR A 62 -6.18 3.81 -4.12
C THR A 62 -7.18 4.53 -3.22
N GLY A 63 -8.23 3.87 -2.72
CA GLY A 63 -9.31 4.52 -1.97
C GLY A 63 -8.83 5.33 -0.76
N ALA A 64 -7.95 4.76 0.06
CA ALA A 64 -7.38 5.46 1.21
C ALA A 64 -6.46 6.61 0.80
N THR A 65 -5.62 6.41 -0.24
CA THR A 65 -4.75 7.45 -0.79
C THR A 65 -5.56 8.64 -1.30
N VAL A 66 -6.61 8.39 -2.07
CA VAL A 66 -7.49 9.44 -2.61
C VAL A 66 -8.21 10.17 -1.48
N ALA A 67 -8.74 9.46 -0.48
CA ALA A 67 -9.38 10.08 0.68
C ALA A 67 -8.40 10.97 1.45
N ALA A 68 -7.17 10.48 1.69
CA ALA A 68 -6.15 11.24 2.40
C ALA A 68 -5.73 12.51 1.66
N ILE A 69 -5.47 12.43 0.35
CA ILE A 69 -5.11 13.60 -0.47
C ILE A 69 -6.25 14.62 -0.47
N LYS A 70 -7.50 14.18 -0.57
CA LYS A 70 -8.67 15.08 -0.53
C LYS A 70 -8.77 15.81 0.80
N ALA A 71 -8.63 15.09 1.91
CA ALA A 71 -8.72 15.67 3.25
C ALA A 71 -7.55 16.63 3.53
N LEU A 72 -6.33 16.29 3.11
CA LEU A 72 -5.13 17.10 3.34
C LEU A 72 -4.90 18.19 2.29
N LYS A 73 -5.77 18.36 1.30
CA LYS A 73 -5.55 19.23 0.13
C LYS A 73 -5.05 20.64 0.47
N HIS A 74 -5.49 21.23 1.59
CA HIS A 74 -5.13 22.58 2.01
C HIS A 74 -3.89 22.65 2.92
N LYS A 75 -3.30 21.51 3.25
CA LYS A 75 -2.15 21.36 4.17
C LYS A 75 -1.04 20.49 3.60
N LEU A 76 -1.21 19.98 2.38
CA LEU A 76 -0.28 19.09 1.71
C LEU A 76 0.71 19.92 0.91
N ASP A 77 1.98 19.92 1.34
CA ASP A 77 3.04 20.63 0.63
C ASP A 77 3.51 19.86 -0.62
N ALA A 78 3.62 18.53 -0.51
CA ALA A 78 4.10 17.67 -1.59
C ALA A 78 3.58 16.22 -1.44
N VAL A 79 3.57 15.50 -2.56
CA VAL A 79 3.36 14.04 -2.60
C VAL A 79 4.62 13.41 -3.18
N TYR A 80 5.20 12.47 -2.44
CA TYR A 80 6.34 11.69 -2.90
C TYR A 80 5.89 10.28 -3.25
N ASP A 81 6.07 9.89 -4.50
CA ASP A 81 5.92 8.50 -4.95
C ASP A 81 7.29 7.82 -4.84
N ILE A 82 7.37 6.76 -4.02
CA ILE A 82 8.63 6.10 -3.67
C ILE A 82 8.46 4.59 -3.82
N THR A 83 9.35 3.96 -4.58
CA THR A 83 9.48 2.50 -4.64
C THR A 83 10.73 2.06 -3.89
N ILE A 84 10.56 1.20 -2.88
CA ILE A 84 11.66 0.68 -2.06
C ILE A 84 11.88 -0.80 -2.39
N MET A 85 13.12 -1.15 -2.76
CA MET A 85 13.53 -2.55 -2.99
C MET A 85 14.31 -3.07 -1.79
N TYR A 86 13.81 -4.15 -1.18
CA TYR A 86 14.48 -4.81 -0.05
C TYR A 86 15.34 -5.97 -0.52
N ASN A 87 16.61 -6.00 -0.12
CA ASN A 87 17.47 -7.17 -0.29
C ASN A 87 17.06 -8.31 0.67
N LYS A 88 17.57 -9.52 0.43
CA LYS A 88 17.35 -10.72 1.27
C LYS A 88 15.87 -11.16 1.40
N THR A 89 15.03 -10.80 0.44
CA THR A 89 13.62 -11.21 0.37
C THR A 89 13.36 -12.40 -0.55
N TYR A 90 14.43 -13.13 -0.93
CA TYR A 90 14.35 -14.32 -1.77
C TYR A 90 15.33 -15.39 -1.25
N ASP A 91 14.84 -16.60 -1.09
CA ASP A 91 15.62 -17.80 -0.78
C ASP A 91 15.93 -18.52 -2.10
N TYR A 92 17.17 -18.40 -2.57
CA TYR A 92 17.60 -18.96 -3.84
C TYR A 92 17.70 -20.50 -3.82
N ASP A 93 17.95 -21.10 -2.67
CA ASP A 93 18.03 -22.56 -2.56
C ASP A 93 16.65 -23.19 -2.69
N ARG A 94 15.65 -22.57 -2.04
CA ARG A 94 14.26 -23.03 -2.07
C ARG A 94 13.44 -22.45 -3.22
N GLN A 95 13.99 -21.49 -3.97
CA GLN A 95 13.30 -20.76 -5.04
C GLN A 95 11.99 -20.10 -4.56
N ILE A 96 11.98 -19.60 -3.32
CA ILE A 96 10.79 -18.97 -2.71
C ILE A 96 11.05 -17.51 -2.33
N ARG A 97 10.05 -16.66 -2.56
CA ARG A 97 10.04 -15.29 -2.06
C ARG A 97 9.68 -15.28 -0.57
N LEU A 98 10.54 -14.64 0.22
CA LEU A 98 10.33 -14.42 1.65
C LEU A 98 9.50 -13.16 1.89
N PRO A 99 8.85 -13.02 3.05
CA PRO A 99 8.17 -11.77 3.42
C PRO A 99 9.16 -10.60 3.46
N ALA A 100 8.68 -9.40 3.11
CA ALA A 100 9.48 -8.19 3.29
C ALA A 100 9.77 -7.95 4.79
N PRO A 101 10.91 -7.33 5.12
CA PRO A 101 11.21 -6.94 6.50
C PRO A 101 10.09 -6.08 7.11
N SER A 102 9.81 -6.30 8.39
CA SER A 102 8.90 -5.46 9.19
C SER A 102 9.53 -4.09 9.45
N MET A 103 8.72 -3.03 9.45
CA MET A 103 9.13 -1.68 9.87
C MET A 103 9.00 -1.47 11.40
N SER A 104 9.31 -2.50 12.20
CA SER A 104 9.29 -2.45 13.67
C SER A 104 10.52 -1.76 14.24
#